data_AF-A0A3S1FRY9-F1
#
_entry.id   AF-A0A3S1FRY9-F1
#
_cell.length_a   1.000
_cell.length_b   1.000
_cell.length_c   1.000
_cell.angle_alpha   90.00
_cell.angle_beta   90.00
_cell.angle_gamma   90.00
#
_symmetry.space_group_name_H-M   'P 1'
#
loop_
_entity.id
_entity.type
_entity.pdbx_description
1 polymer ?
#
loop_
_entity_poly.entity_id
_entity_poly.type
_entity_poly.pdbx_seq_one_letter_code
_entity_poly.pdbx_strand_id
1 'polypeptide(L)'
;MQDVSSIRIISNDAFQQEFGWAMRIGVGGLWGGFGWLWTYRRGFLEFYISQLDNFVLIERVTEKSVLITPENPEQLVEAVEEAIA
;
A
#
# COMPACT_ATOMS: atom_id res chain seq x y z
N MET A 1 17.76 12.11 -0.10
CA MET A 1 16.60 12.46 0.76
C MET A 1 15.62 11.32 0.59
N GLN A 2 15.23 10.64 1.67
CA GLN A 2 14.27 9.53 1.60
C GLN A 2 12.86 10.11 1.42
N ASP A 3 12.08 9.52 0.52
CA ASP A 3 10.72 10.00 0.17
C ASP A 3 9.61 9.34 1.01
N VAL A 4 9.95 8.48 1.95
CA VAL A 4 8.98 7.78 2.80
C VAL A 4 8.65 8.65 4.01
N SER A 5 7.36 8.93 4.25
CA SER A 5 6.89 9.68 5.41
C SER A 5 6.37 8.79 6.53
N SER A 6 5.74 7.65 6.20
CA SER A 6 5.27 6.67 7.17
C SER A 6 5.12 5.29 6.53
N ILE A 7 5.12 4.25 7.35
CA ILE A 7 4.78 2.90 6.93
C ILE A 7 3.90 2.26 8.01
N ARG A 8 2.85 1.54 7.62
CA ARG A 8 1.97 0.82 8.57
C ARG A 8 1.27 -0.37 7.95
N ILE A 9 0.99 -1.38 8.77
CA ILE A 9 0.04 -2.43 8.43
C ILE A 9 -1.37 -1.84 8.52
N ILE A 10 -2.21 -2.10 7.52
CA ILE A 10 -3.60 -1.65 7.47
C ILE A 10 -4.52 -2.83 7.10
N SER A 11 -5.63 -2.98 7.81
CA SER A 11 -6.64 -3.99 7.49
C SER A 11 -7.49 -3.56 6.28
N ASN A 12 -8.21 -4.50 5.67
CA ASN A 12 -9.15 -4.18 4.59
C ASN A 12 -10.24 -3.20 5.06
N ASP A 13 -10.80 -3.40 6.26
CA ASP A 13 -11.82 -2.50 6.80
C ASP A 13 -11.27 -1.09 7.05
N ALA A 14 -10.06 -0.99 7.61
CA ALA A 14 -9.41 0.30 7.81
C ALA A 14 -9.08 0.97 6.45
N PHE A 15 -8.65 0.19 5.45
CA PHE A 15 -8.45 0.69 4.10
C PHE A 15 -9.75 1.23 3.51
N GLN A 16 -10.87 0.52 3.61
CA GLN A 16 -12.16 1.00 3.11
C GLN A 16 -12.64 2.25 3.86
N GLN A 17 -12.41 2.34 5.17
CA GLN A 17 -12.73 3.54 5.95
C GLN A 17 -11.87 4.74 5.53
N GLU A 18 -10.59 4.53 5.23
CA GLU A 18 -9.66 5.61 4.90
C GLU A 18 -9.78 6.06 3.44
N PHE A 19 -9.88 5.11 2.50
CA PHE A 19 -9.78 5.32 1.05
C PHE A 19 -11.13 5.22 0.32
N GLY A 20 -12.14 4.60 0.93
CA GLY A 20 -13.41 4.29 0.29
C GLY A 20 -13.31 3.15 -0.70
N TRP A 21 -14.19 3.13 -1.70
CA TRP A 21 -14.09 2.20 -2.81
C TRP A 21 -12.90 2.56 -3.71
N ALA A 22 -12.31 1.55 -4.35
CA ALA A 22 -11.17 1.71 -5.24
C ALA A 22 -11.41 1.03 -6.59
N MET A 23 -10.97 1.68 -7.67
CA MET A 23 -10.92 1.10 -9.01
C MET A 23 -9.48 0.74 -9.35
N ARG A 24 -9.28 -0.51 -9.79
CA ARG A 24 -7.98 -1.00 -10.22
C ARG A 24 -7.70 -0.62 -11.67
N ILE A 25 -6.53 -0.02 -11.90
CA ILE A 25 -5.98 0.29 -13.22
C ILE A 25 -4.59 -0.35 -13.29
N GLY A 26 -4.51 -1.56 -13.84
CA GLY A 26 -3.26 -2.31 -13.84
C GLY A 26 -3.39 -3.75 -14.32
N VAL A 27 -2.26 -4.44 -14.38
CA VAL A 27 -2.15 -5.82 -14.83
C VAL A 27 -2.33 -6.76 -13.64
N GLY A 28 -2.87 -7.95 -13.87
CA GLY A 28 -2.93 -8.98 -12.85
C GLY A 28 -3.52 -10.29 -13.36
N GLY A 29 -3.47 -11.30 -12.52
CA GLY A 29 -3.91 -12.66 -12.81
C GLY A 29 -4.08 -13.46 -11.52
N LEU A 30 -3.85 -14.77 -11.58
CA LEU A 30 -4.05 -15.68 -10.45
C LEU A 30 -3.17 -15.38 -9.22
N TRP A 31 -2.03 -14.72 -9.43
CA TRP A 31 -1.02 -14.45 -8.39
C TRP A 31 -1.04 -13.01 -7.86
N GLY A 32 -2.14 -12.29 -8.11
CA GLY A 32 -2.28 -10.89 -7.74
C GLY A 32 -2.19 -9.93 -8.91
N GLY A 33 -1.85 -8.68 -8.62
CA GLY A 33 -1.70 -7.65 -9.64
C GLY A 33 -0.87 -6.46 -9.17
N PHE A 34 -0.56 -5.60 -10.13
CA PHE A 34 0.19 -4.38 -9.91
C PHE A 34 -0.31 -3.25 -10.81
N GLY A 35 -0.07 -2.01 -10.39
CA GLY A 35 -0.45 -0.81 -11.13
C GLY A 35 -0.94 0.28 -10.19
N TRP A 36 -2.05 0.92 -10.55
CA TRP A 36 -2.67 1.97 -9.76
C TRP A 36 -4.02 1.57 -9.18
N LEU A 37 -4.30 2.04 -7.97
CA LEU A 37 -5.63 2.08 -7.39
C LEU A 37 -6.08 3.53 -7.39
N TRP A 38 -7.15 3.84 -8.13
CA TRP A 38 -7.86 5.10 -7.93
C TRP A 38 -8.82 4.92 -6.77
N THR A 39 -8.63 5.65 -5.69
CA THR A 39 -9.48 5.61 -4.49
C THR A 39 -10.39 6.83 -4.45
N TYR A 40 -11.64 6.61 -4.04
CA TYR A 40 -12.64 7.68 -4.02
C TYR A 40 -12.25 8.84 -3.09
N ARG A 41 -11.62 8.56 -1.94
CA ARG A 41 -11.34 9.58 -0.91
C ARG A 41 -9.96 10.23 -1.01
N ARG A 42 -8.94 9.51 -1.48
CA ARG A 42 -7.54 9.98 -1.45
C ARG A 42 -6.83 9.93 -2.79
N GLY A 43 -7.55 9.65 -3.88
CA GLY A 43 -6.98 9.64 -5.23
C GLY A 43 -6.10 8.42 -5.48
N PHE A 44 -5.02 8.60 -6.23
CA PHE A 44 -4.21 7.50 -6.74
C PHE A 44 -3.19 6.96 -5.73
N LEU A 45 -3.15 5.64 -5.63
CA LEU A 45 -2.10 4.85 -4.99
C LEU A 45 -1.43 3.97 -6.03
N GLU A 46 -0.16 3.63 -5.81
CA GLU A 46 0.47 2.48 -6.47
C GLU A 46 0.16 1.22 -5.67
N PHE A 47 0.03 0.07 -6.34
CA PHE A 47 -0.18 -1.19 -5.65
C PHE A 47 0.63 -2.35 -6.24
N TYR A 48 0.99 -3.28 -5.35
CA TYR A 48 1.45 -4.62 -5.68
C TYR A 48 0.83 -5.60 -4.67
N ILE A 49 -0.25 -6.26 -5.07
CA ILE A 49 -1.12 -7.01 -4.14
C ILE A 49 -1.32 -8.42 -4.66
N SER A 50 -1.00 -9.41 -3.82
CA SER A 50 -1.19 -10.84 -4.05
C SER A 50 -2.27 -11.47 -3.15
N GLN A 51 -2.69 -10.79 -2.08
CA GLN A 51 -3.72 -11.24 -1.13
C GLN A 51 -4.61 -10.07 -0.67
N LEU A 52 -5.77 -10.34 -0.05
CA LEU A 52 -6.75 -9.30 0.34
C LEU A 52 -6.73 -8.96 1.84
N ASP A 53 -5.66 -9.32 2.52
CA ASP A 53 -5.37 -9.07 3.92
C ASP A 53 -3.90 -8.65 4.11
N ASN A 54 -3.55 -8.22 5.33
CA ASN A 54 -2.18 -7.84 5.70
C ASN A 54 -1.53 -6.81 4.76
N PHE A 55 -2.30 -5.79 4.36
CA PHE A 55 -1.76 -4.72 3.55
C PHE A 55 -0.74 -3.92 4.33
N VAL A 56 0.34 -3.53 3.68
CA VAL A 56 1.28 -2.52 4.16
C VAL A 56 1.14 -1.30 3.28
N LEU A 57 0.80 -0.18 3.90
CA LEU A 57 0.73 1.12 3.26
C LEU A 57 2.01 1.90 3.57
N ILE A 58 2.71 2.30 2.52
CA ILE A 58 3.88 3.16 2.57
C ILE A 58 3.46 4.54 2.07
N GLU A 59 3.42 5.51 2.98
CA GLU A 59 3.15 6.89 2.64
C GLU A 59 4.43 7.55 2.14
N ARG A 60 4.32 8.22 1.00
CA ARG A 60 5.40 8.96 0.35
C ARG A 60 5.10 10.45 0.34
N VAL A 61 6.13 11.29 0.40
CA VAL A 61 6.00 12.75 0.46
C VAL A 61 5.78 13.34 -0.93
N THR A 62 6.57 12.91 -1.91
CA THR A 62 6.58 13.48 -3.27
C THR A 62 5.90 12.57 -4.29
N GLU A 63 5.97 11.25 -4.09
CA GLU A 63 5.32 10.28 -4.96
C GLU A 63 3.99 9.75 -4.37
N LYS A 64 3.23 8.97 -5.15
CA LYS A 64 1.95 8.37 -4.71
C LYS A 64 2.20 7.44 -3.53
N SER A 65 1.31 7.30 -2.56
CA SER A 65 1.53 6.24 -1.55
C SER A 65 1.44 4.84 -2.20
N VAL A 66 2.11 3.84 -1.62
CA VAL A 66 2.20 2.47 -2.15
C VAL A 66 1.48 1.51 -1.22
N LEU A 67 0.63 0.64 -1.77
CA LEU A 67 -0.06 -0.42 -1.04
C LEU A 67 0.45 -1.79 -1.50
N ILE A 68 1.04 -2.56 -0.59
CA ILE A 68 1.61 -3.87 -0.90
C ILE A 68 1.13 -4.96 0.06
N THR A 69 1.30 -6.23 -0.33
CA THR A 69 1.08 -7.38 0.56
C THR A 69 2.35 -8.24 0.65
N PRO A 70 3.30 -7.89 1.53
CA PRO A 70 4.51 -8.67 1.73
C PRO A 70 4.21 -9.97 2.49
N GLU A 71 5.10 -10.95 2.35
CA GLU A 71 5.00 -12.22 3.08
C GLU A 71 5.14 -12.05 4.60
N ASN A 72 6.03 -11.15 5.03
CA ASN A 72 6.28 -10.83 6.43
C ASN A 72 6.06 -9.32 6.67
N PRO A 73 4.81 -8.87 6.91
CA PRO A 73 4.48 -7.45 7.00
C PRO A 73 5.15 -6.75 8.19
N GLU A 74 5.22 -7.40 9.35
CA GLU A 74 5.87 -6.84 10.55
C GLU A 74 7.36 -6.61 10.33
N GLN A 75 8.08 -7.60 9.77
CA GLN A 75 9.51 -7.48 9.46
C GLN A 75 9.79 -6.37 8.45
N LEU A 76 8.92 -6.21 7.44
CA LEU A 76 9.08 -5.12 6.48
C LEU A 76 8.89 -3.75 7.13
N VAL A 77 7.87 -3.60 7.98
CA VAL A 77 7.62 -2.35 8.72
C VAL A 77 8.83 -1.99 9.57
N GLU A 78 9.31 -2.93 10.38
CA GLU A 78 10.49 -2.72 11.24
C GLU A 78 11.72 -2.31 10.42
N ALA A 79 12.03 -3.03 9.34
CA ALA A 79 13.18 -2.73 8.49
C ALA A 79 13.09 -1.36 7.81
N VAL A 80 11.89 -0.92 7.41
CA VAL A 80 11.70 0.41 6.81
C VAL A 80 11.76 1.50 7.86
N GLU A 81 11.18 1.30 9.05
CA GLU A 81 11.27 2.23 10.17
C GLU A 81 12.73 2.45 10.60
N GLU A 82 13.52 1.38 10.70
CA GLU A 82 14.96 1.46 10.95
C GLU A 82 15.71 2.21 9.84
N ALA A 83 15.29 2.05 8.58
CA ALA A 83 15.94 2.69 7.46
C ALA A 83 15.64 4.19 7.35
N ILE A 84 14.49 4.65 7.86
CA ILE A 84 14.05 6.07 7.79
C ILE A 84 14.32 6.88 9.06
N ALA A 85 14.76 6.23 10.14
CA ALA A 85 15.19 6.87 11.39
C ALA A 85 16.54 7.61 11.22
#